data_AF-A0A2K1X264-F1
#
_entry.id   AF-A0A2K1X264-F1
#
_cell.length_a   1.000
_cell.length_b   1.000
_cell.length_c   1.000
_cell.angle_alpha   90.00
_cell.angle_beta   90.00
_cell.angle_gamma   90.00
#
_symmetry.space_group_name_H-M   'P 1'
#
loop_
_entity.id
_entity.type
_entity.pdbx_description
1 polymer ?
#
loop_
_entity_poly.entity_id
_entity_poly.type
_entity_poly.pdbx_seq_one_letter_code
_entity_poly.pdbx_strand_id
1 'polypeptide(L)'
;MKGIDSGIFARELMSNYLTALRSLKPKGDVNLKKILLKAHSKTVALGSSTACVVTLKRDRLCYANVGDSGFMVFRGKRLVYRSPTQHNFFNYPFSLGNWGDIVVAGTDGLFDNLFGSEIEEILQEHGGRSCPQDLAWTIATVASMNSTNEDYDSSFAVAAESEGIEHIGGKVDDITVIIAVIELDQC
;
A
#
# COMPACT_ATOMS: atom_id res chain seq x y z
N MET A 1 9.52 -12.71 27.42
CA MET A 1 8.25 -13.03 26.73
C MET A 1 8.59 -13.27 25.26
N LYS A 2 8.22 -14.43 24.67
CA LYS A 2 8.30 -14.57 23.21
C LYS A 2 7.25 -13.64 22.62
N GLY A 3 7.68 -12.62 21.87
CA GLY A 3 6.78 -11.70 21.20
C GLY A 3 5.86 -12.44 20.23
N ILE A 4 4.62 -11.97 20.10
CA ILE A 4 3.72 -12.42 19.05
C ILE A 4 4.26 -11.85 17.73
N ASP A 5 4.64 -12.71 16.79
CA ASP A 5 5.10 -12.30 15.46
C ASP A 5 3.89 -11.90 14.59
N SER A 6 3.69 -10.59 14.41
CA SER A 6 2.65 -10.00 13.57
C SER A 6 2.73 -10.48 12.11
N GLY A 7 3.92 -10.84 11.64
CA GLY A 7 4.13 -11.43 10.33
C GLY A 7 3.47 -12.79 10.17
N ILE A 8 3.37 -13.61 11.23
CA ILE A 8 2.64 -14.89 11.16
C ILE A 8 1.15 -14.63 10.92
N PHE A 9 0.57 -13.70 11.67
CA PHE A 9 -0.83 -13.30 11.50
C PHE A 9 -1.09 -12.78 10.08
N ALA A 10 -0.25 -11.85 9.59
CA ALA A 10 -0.39 -11.26 8.27
C ALA A 10 -0.29 -12.30 7.14
N ARG A 11 0.69 -13.21 7.22
CA ARG A 11 0.87 -14.30 6.24
C ARG A 11 -0.32 -15.26 6.22
N GLU A 12 -0.82 -15.65 7.40
CA GLU A 12 -1.99 -16.51 7.48
C GLU A 12 -3.26 -15.81 6.96
N LEU A 13 -3.46 -14.54 7.32
CA LEU A 13 -4.57 -13.72 6.81
C LEU A 13 -4.58 -13.67 5.28
N MET A 14 -3.44 -13.40 4.64
CA MET A 14 -3.34 -13.34 3.18
C MET A 14 -3.48 -14.71 2.51
N SER A 15 -2.99 -15.78 3.13
CA SER A 15 -3.22 -17.15 2.66
C SER A 15 -4.71 -17.53 2.69
N ASN A 16 -5.40 -17.18 3.79
CA ASN A 16 -6.85 -17.35 3.92
C ASN A 16 -7.63 -16.48 2.94
N TYR A 17 -7.15 -15.26 2.67
CA TYR A 17 -7.72 -14.36 1.66
C TYR A 17 -7.66 -14.98 0.26
N LEU A 18 -6.49 -15.47 -0.14
CA LEU A 18 -6.29 -16.13 -1.44
C LEU A 18 -7.18 -17.38 -1.58
N THR A 19 -7.29 -18.18 -0.53
CA THR A 19 -8.18 -19.35 -0.49
C THR A 19 -9.65 -18.95 -0.63
N ALA A 20 -10.07 -17.91 0.09
CA ALA A 20 -11.43 -17.39 0.00
C ALA A 20 -11.74 -16.83 -1.40
N LEU A 21 -10.81 -16.09 -2.00
CA LEU A 21 -10.93 -15.57 -3.36
C LEU A 21 -11.08 -16.69 -4.40
N ARG A 22 -10.21 -17.71 -4.34
CA ARG A 22 -10.25 -18.87 -5.27
C ARG A 22 -11.52 -19.71 -5.14
N SER A 23 -12.16 -19.70 -3.98
CA SER A 23 -13.44 -20.41 -3.75
C SER A 23 -14.64 -19.73 -4.41
N LEU A 24 -14.51 -18.49 -4.89
CA LEU A 24 -15.57 -17.78 -5.58
C LEU A 24 -15.66 -18.23 -7.04
N LYS A 25 -16.86 -18.64 -7.47
CA LYS A 25 -17.14 -18.80 -8.90
C LYS A 25 -17.15 -17.40 -9.54
N PRO A 26 -16.45 -17.15 -10.67
CA PRO A 26 -16.33 -15.83 -11.27
C PRO A 26 -17.62 -15.44 -12.01
N LYS A 27 -18.71 -15.25 -11.26
CA LYS A 27 -19.98 -14.72 -11.76
C LYS A 27 -20.38 -13.54 -10.88
N GLY A 28 -19.86 -12.35 -11.19
CA GLY A 28 -20.24 -11.09 -10.54
C GLY A 28 -19.08 -10.20 -10.12
N ASP A 29 -19.41 -9.04 -9.55
CA ASP A 29 -18.43 -8.16 -8.90
C ASP A 29 -17.90 -8.80 -7.62
N VAL A 30 -16.57 -8.78 -7.47
CA VAL A 30 -15.88 -9.30 -6.30
C VAL A 30 -16.01 -8.30 -5.16
N ASN A 31 -16.56 -8.74 -4.02
CA ASN A 31 -16.62 -7.92 -2.81
C ASN A 31 -15.39 -8.20 -1.93
N LEU A 32 -14.35 -7.36 -2.07
CA LEU A 32 -13.07 -7.54 -1.37
C LEU A 32 -13.24 -7.52 0.16
N LYS A 33 -14.17 -6.71 0.69
CA LYS A 33 -14.49 -6.68 2.14
C LYS A 33 -14.94 -8.04 2.64
N LYS A 34 -15.88 -8.66 1.93
CA LYS A 34 -16.45 -9.95 2.35
C LYS A 34 -15.38 -11.05 2.33
N ILE A 35 -14.44 -10.97 1.39
CA ILE A 35 -13.30 -11.90 1.33
C ILE A 35 -12.36 -11.66 2.50
N LEU A 36 -12.02 -10.40 2.80
CA LEU A 36 -11.14 -10.05 3.89
C LEU A 36 -11.73 -10.43 5.27
N LEU A 37 -13.03 -10.19 5.48
CA LEU A 37 -13.74 -10.63 6.69
C LEU A 37 -13.76 -12.16 6.81
N LYS A 38 -14.00 -12.88 5.71
CA LYS A 38 -13.96 -14.35 5.69
C LYS A 38 -12.55 -14.87 5.95
N ALA A 39 -11.53 -14.20 5.44
CA ALA A 39 -10.14 -14.55 5.68
C ALA A 39 -9.79 -14.37 7.16
N HIS A 40 -10.13 -13.21 7.73
CA HIS A 40 -9.93 -12.91 9.13
C HIS A 40 -10.63 -13.91 10.07
N SER A 41 -11.89 -14.29 9.77
CA SER A 41 -12.60 -15.30 10.57
C SER A 41 -11.97 -16.70 10.56
N LYS A 42 -11.05 -16.96 9.63
CA LYS A 42 -10.31 -18.22 9.50
C LYS A 42 -8.88 -18.14 10.01
N THR A 43 -8.37 -16.94 10.30
CA THR A 43 -7.02 -16.75 10.82
C THR A 43 -7.01 -17.12 12.29
N VAL A 44 -6.19 -18.12 12.65
CA VAL A 44 -6.06 -18.60 14.03
C VAL A 44 -4.76 -18.16 14.70
N ALA A 45 -3.76 -17.72 13.92
CA ALA A 45 -2.56 -17.10 14.46
C ALA A 45 -2.93 -15.97 15.43
N LEU A 46 -2.19 -15.88 16.52
CA LEU A 46 -2.30 -14.77 17.46
C LEU A 46 -1.63 -13.54 16.85
N GLY A 47 -2.22 -12.37 17.06
CA GLY A 47 -1.72 -11.10 16.58
C GLY A 47 -2.78 -10.27 15.88
N SER A 48 -2.31 -9.23 15.21
CA SER A 48 -3.10 -8.33 14.37
C SER A 48 -2.21 -7.84 13.24
N SER A 49 -2.83 -7.42 12.14
CA SER A 49 -2.13 -6.73 11.07
C SER A 49 -3.05 -5.73 10.40
N THR A 50 -2.45 -4.74 9.75
CA THR A 50 -3.15 -3.97 8.71
C THR A 50 -3.23 -4.80 7.43
N ALA A 51 -4.11 -4.43 6.50
CA ALA A 51 -4.29 -5.13 5.24
C ALA A 51 -4.84 -4.19 4.17
N CYS A 52 -4.05 -3.99 3.11
CA CYS A 52 -4.47 -3.29 1.89
C CYS A 52 -4.51 -4.29 0.74
N VAL A 53 -5.68 -4.42 0.10
CA VAL A 53 -5.86 -5.24 -1.10
C VAL A 53 -6.36 -4.36 -2.23
N VAL A 54 -5.64 -4.38 -3.35
CA VAL A 54 -5.98 -3.65 -4.57
C VAL A 54 -6.19 -4.66 -5.70
N THR A 55 -7.25 -4.48 -6.49
CA THR A 55 -7.53 -5.29 -7.69
C THR A 55 -7.85 -4.38 -8.86
N LEU A 56 -7.35 -4.75 -10.05
CA LEU A 56 -7.68 -4.09 -11.30
C LEU A 56 -8.70 -4.92 -12.07
N LYS A 57 -9.86 -4.34 -12.36
CA LYS A 57 -10.89 -4.90 -13.24
C LYS A 57 -11.09 -3.95 -14.43
N ARG A 58 -10.55 -4.33 -15.59
CA ARG A 58 -10.48 -3.47 -16.78
C ARG A 58 -9.74 -2.17 -16.46
N ASP A 59 -10.45 -1.05 -16.47
CA ASP A 59 -10.00 0.30 -16.16
C ASP A 59 -10.38 0.75 -14.74
N ARG A 60 -10.92 -0.14 -13.90
CA ARG A 60 -11.36 0.20 -12.54
C ARG A 60 -10.52 -0.51 -11.50
N LEU A 61 -9.84 0.27 -10.68
CA LEU A 61 -9.11 -0.16 -9.51
C LEU A 61 -10.09 -0.22 -8.33
N CYS A 62 -10.35 -1.42 -7.80
CA CYS A 62 -11.15 -1.62 -6.60
C CYS A 62 -10.22 -1.98 -5.44
N TYR A 63 -10.49 -1.49 -4.24
CA TYR A 63 -9.65 -1.80 -3.08
C TYR A 63 -10.45 -2.03 -1.79
N ALA A 64 -9.81 -2.72 -0.85
CA ALA A 64 -10.21 -2.84 0.54
C ALA A 64 -9.00 -2.58 1.43
N ASN A 65 -9.12 -1.65 2.37
CA ASN A 65 -8.05 -1.29 3.29
C ASN A 65 -8.53 -1.37 4.74
N VAL A 66 -7.69 -1.93 5.61
CA VAL A 66 -7.88 -1.99 7.07
C VAL A 66 -6.57 -1.56 7.73
N GLY A 67 -6.60 -0.48 8.50
CA GLY A 67 -5.42 0.11 9.12
C GLY A 67 -4.80 1.24 8.29
N ASP A 68 -3.49 1.37 8.39
CA ASP A 68 -2.65 2.47 7.88
C ASP A 68 -1.78 2.10 6.67
N SER A 69 -1.70 0.80 6.31
CA SER A 69 -1.28 0.39 4.97
C SER A 69 -2.10 1.14 3.90
N GLY A 70 -1.57 1.26 2.68
CA GLY A 70 -2.26 2.05 1.66
C GLY A 70 -1.68 1.90 0.26
N PHE A 71 -2.20 2.71 -0.65
CA PHE A 71 -1.66 2.87 -1.98
C PHE A 71 -1.86 4.28 -2.52
N MET A 72 -1.02 4.64 -3.48
CA MET A 72 -1.08 5.86 -4.27
C MET A 72 -1.13 5.50 -5.75
N VAL A 73 -1.81 6.32 -6.54
CA VAL A 73 -1.86 6.21 -8.01
C VAL A 73 -1.20 7.44 -8.60
N PHE A 74 -0.25 7.20 -9.49
CA PHE A 74 0.49 8.23 -10.22
C PHE A 74 0.16 8.14 -11.71
N ARG A 75 -0.23 9.26 -12.32
CA ARG A 75 -0.50 9.37 -13.75
C ARG A 75 0.43 10.39 -14.36
N GLY A 76 1.15 10.00 -15.41
CA GLY A 76 2.25 10.84 -15.92
C GLY A 76 3.25 11.19 -14.82
N LYS A 77 3.46 10.25 -13.88
CA LYS A 77 4.37 10.38 -12.72
C LYS A 77 3.99 11.48 -11.71
N ARG A 78 2.74 11.94 -11.73
CA ARG A 78 2.16 12.86 -10.74
C ARG A 78 1.11 12.15 -9.91
N LEU A 79 1.06 12.39 -8.61
CA LEU A 79 0.09 11.82 -7.71
C LEU A 79 -1.31 12.32 -8.09
N VAL A 80 -2.19 11.38 -8.45
CA VAL A 80 -3.59 11.68 -8.76
C VAL A 80 -4.56 11.11 -7.74
N TYR A 81 -4.10 10.16 -6.92
CA TYR A 81 -4.89 9.56 -5.87
C TYR A 81 -4.02 9.01 -4.74
N ARG A 82 -4.42 9.27 -3.49
CA ARG A 82 -3.89 8.61 -2.29
C ARG A 82 -5.05 7.93 -1.59
N SER A 83 -4.90 6.65 -1.23
CA SER A 83 -5.89 5.96 -0.43
C SER A 83 -5.97 6.60 0.96
N PRO A 84 -7.16 6.92 1.48
CA PRO A 84 -7.29 7.38 2.87
C PRO A 84 -6.79 6.32 3.88
N THR A 85 -6.13 6.81 4.93
CA THR A 85 -5.75 6.04 6.12
C THR A 85 -7.01 5.73 6.94
N GLN A 86 -7.18 4.47 7.37
CA GLN A 86 -8.36 3.96 8.08
C GLN A 86 -9.72 4.18 7.38
N HIS A 87 -10.31 3.10 6.84
CA HIS A 87 -11.68 3.14 6.33
C HIS A 87 -12.66 2.26 7.12
N ASN A 88 -13.84 2.81 7.42
CA ASN A 88 -15.08 2.03 7.60
C ASN A 88 -15.77 1.70 6.25
N PHE A 89 -15.30 2.28 5.14
CA PHE A 89 -15.84 2.16 3.79
C PHE A 89 -14.98 1.24 2.91
N PHE A 90 -15.59 0.25 2.27
CA PHE A 90 -14.87 -0.76 1.50
C PHE A 90 -15.38 -0.80 0.06
N ASN A 91 -14.50 -1.14 -0.88
CA ASN A 91 -14.83 -1.37 -2.29
C ASN A 91 -15.09 -0.09 -3.11
N TYR A 92 -14.26 0.95 -2.93
CA TYR A 92 -14.36 2.18 -3.74
C TYR A 92 -13.62 2.00 -5.07
N PRO A 93 -14.30 2.08 -6.23
CA PRO A 93 -13.65 2.00 -7.51
C PRO A 93 -13.01 3.35 -7.88
N PHE A 94 -11.73 3.33 -8.23
CA PHE A 94 -11.02 4.43 -8.87
C PHE A 94 -10.79 4.11 -10.35
N SER A 95 -11.07 5.05 -11.25
CA SER A 95 -10.89 4.85 -12.69
C SER A 95 -9.47 5.21 -13.13
N LEU A 96 -8.80 4.24 -13.75
CA LEU A 96 -7.49 4.40 -14.37
C LEU A 96 -7.64 5.08 -15.74
N GLY A 97 -6.56 5.70 -16.19
CA GLY A 97 -6.48 6.42 -17.46
C GLY A 97 -5.57 5.67 -18.44
N ASN A 98 -5.67 6.01 -19.72
CA ASN A 98 -4.90 5.35 -20.79
C ASN A 98 -3.39 5.66 -20.79
N TRP A 99 -2.82 6.21 -19.71
CA TRP A 99 -1.55 6.95 -19.74
C TRP A 99 -0.44 6.31 -18.90
N GLY A 100 -0.42 4.99 -18.75
CA GLY A 100 0.65 4.30 -18.00
C GLY A 100 0.62 4.62 -16.51
N ASP A 101 -0.56 4.45 -15.89
CA ASP A 101 -0.72 4.70 -14.45
C ASP A 101 0.20 3.78 -13.63
N ILE A 102 0.86 4.32 -12.61
CA ILE A 102 1.72 3.58 -11.68
C ILE A 102 1.01 3.54 -10.33
N VAL A 103 0.75 2.34 -9.82
CA VAL A 103 0.23 2.13 -8.47
C VAL A 103 1.39 1.80 -7.55
N VAL A 104 1.57 2.59 -6.50
CA VAL A 104 2.53 2.36 -5.42
C VAL A 104 1.75 1.97 -4.18
N ALA A 105 1.82 0.70 -3.78
CA ALA A 105 1.21 0.20 -2.54
C ALA A 105 2.28 -0.12 -1.50
N GLY A 106 1.97 0.06 -0.22
CA GLY A 106 2.94 -0.22 0.84
C GLY A 106 2.34 -0.21 2.24
N THR A 107 3.21 -0.51 3.21
CA THR A 107 2.93 -0.39 4.66
C THR A 107 3.06 1.07 5.11
N ASP A 108 2.64 1.35 6.34
CA ASP A 108 2.88 2.63 7.00
C ASP A 108 4.37 2.97 7.06
N GLY A 109 5.27 2.00 7.27
CA GLY A 109 6.72 2.22 7.19
C GLY A 109 7.19 2.92 5.90
N LEU A 110 6.50 2.73 4.76
CA LEU A 110 6.74 3.54 3.56
C LEU A 110 6.19 4.97 3.72
N PHE A 111 4.89 5.09 4.03
CA PHE A 111 4.18 6.37 3.96
C PHE A 111 4.46 7.31 5.15
N ASP A 112 5.02 6.79 6.22
CA ASP A 112 5.53 7.53 7.37
C ASP A 112 6.87 8.20 7.04
N ASN A 113 7.66 7.59 6.15
CA ASN A 113 9.04 7.99 5.85
C ASN A 113 9.22 8.55 4.43
N LEU A 114 8.16 8.64 3.63
CA LEU A 114 8.15 9.32 2.34
C LEU A 114 6.83 10.04 2.09
N PHE A 115 6.93 11.30 1.71
CA PHE A 115 5.84 12.09 1.16
C PHE A 115 5.51 11.64 -0.28
N GLY A 116 4.27 11.88 -0.67
CA GLY A 116 3.83 11.61 -2.05
C GLY A 116 4.68 12.36 -3.09
N SER A 117 5.14 13.58 -2.78
CA SER A 117 6.02 14.38 -3.64
C SER A 117 7.40 13.76 -3.86
N GLU A 118 8.01 13.17 -2.83
CA GLU A 118 9.30 12.49 -2.97
C GLU A 118 9.16 11.22 -3.82
N ILE A 119 8.04 10.50 -3.69
CA ILE A 119 7.74 9.37 -4.57
C ILE A 119 7.54 9.87 -6.02
N GLU A 120 6.86 11.01 -6.23
CA GLU A 120 6.76 11.63 -7.56
C GLU A 120 8.15 11.92 -8.15
N GLU A 121 9.06 12.50 -7.38
CA GLU A 121 10.43 12.82 -7.80
C GLU A 121 11.19 11.56 -8.22
N ILE A 122 11.17 10.50 -7.40
CA ILE A 122 11.81 9.22 -7.71
C ILE A 122 11.27 8.65 -9.04
N LEU A 123 9.94 8.68 -9.25
CA LEU A 123 9.31 8.21 -10.47
C LEU A 123 9.72 9.05 -11.69
N GLN A 124 9.84 10.37 -11.52
CA GLN A 124 10.26 11.32 -12.56
C GLN A 124 11.68 11.03 -13.04
N GLU A 125 12.63 10.85 -12.12
CA GLU A 125 14.05 10.57 -12.41
C GLU A 125 14.26 9.26 -13.17
N HIS A 126 13.46 8.22 -12.90
CA HIS A 126 13.62 6.89 -13.48
C HIS A 126 13.14 6.74 -14.95
N GLY A 127 12.97 7.85 -15.68
CA GLY A 127 13.09 7.88 -17.16
C GLY A 127 12.18 6.98 -18.01
N GLY A 128 11.12 6.37 -17.46
CA GLY A 128 10.16 5.54 -18.23
C GLY A 128 10.71 4.20 -18.73
N ARG A 129 11.92 3.79 -18.30
CA ARG A 129 12.58 2.52 -18.69
C ARG A 129 12.96 1.63 -17.51
N SER A 130 12.82 2.12 -16.28
CA SER A 130 13.13 1.31 -15.10
C SER A 130 12.09 0.22 -14.91
N CYS A 131 12.54 -1.00 -14.64
CA CYS A 131 11.61 -2.08 -14.35
C CYS A 131 10.88 -1.79 -13.02
N PRO A 132 9.63 -2.26 -12.85
CA PRO A 132 8.87 -2.02 -11.61
C PRO A 132 9.61 -2.44 -10.33
N GLN A 133 10.47 -3.45 -10.42
CA GLN A 133 11.29 -3.95 -9.32
C GLN A 133 12.36 -2.93 -8.90
N ASP A 134 13.03 -2.28 -9.85
CA ASP A 134 14.02 -1.23 -9.55
C ASP A 134 13.35 -0.04 -8.86
N LEU A 135 12.16 0.35 -9.35
CA LEU A 135 11.36 1.40 -8.71
C LEU A 135 10.97 1.04 -7.28
N ALA A 136 10.49 -0.19 -7.07
CA ALA A 136 10.12 -0.68 -5.73
C ALA A 136 11.33 -0.66 -4.79
N TRP A 137 12.48 -1.12 -5.29
CA TRP A 137 13.73 -1.14 -4.54
C TRP A 137 14.22 0.26 -4.18
N THR A 138 14.23 1.19 -5.14
CA THR A 138 14.63 2.59 -4.89
C THR A 138 13.72 3.23 -3.85
N ILE A 139 12.40 3.14 -4.02
CA ILE A 139 11.43 3.72 -3.08
C ILE A 139 11.61 3.13 -1.68
N ALA A 140 11.75 1.80 -1.56
CA ALA A 140 11.98 1.13 -0.29
C ALA A 140 13.31 1.56 0.36
N THR A 141 14.36 1.74 -0.44
CA THR A 141 15.69 2.15 0.03
C THR A 141 15.64 3.58 0.58
N VAL A 142 15.04 4.52 -0.14
CA VAL A 142 14.93 5.91 0.33
C VAL A 142 14.07 5.99 1.59
N ALA A 143 12.94 5.28 1.65
CA ALA A 143 12.12 5.20 2.85
C ALA A 143 12.92 4.65 4.05
N SER A 144 13.75 3.61 3.83
CA SER A 144 14.57 3.03 4.88
C SER A 144 15.67 3.98 5.36
N MET A 145 16.33 4.72 4.45
CA MET A 145 17.29 5.75 4.81
C MET A 145 16.62 6.85 5.65
N ASN A 146 15.47 7.35 5.20
CA ASN A 146 14.69 8.37 5.91
C ASN A 146 14.22 7.88 7.28
N SER A 147 13.85 6.59 7.42
CA SER A 147 13.37 6.01 8.68
C SER A 147 14.36 6.08 9.84
N THR A 148 15.66 6.19 9.55
CA THR A 148 16.76 6.27 10.52
C THR A 148 17.41 7.65 10.57
N ASN A 149 16.91 8.61 9.79
CA ASN A 149 17.44 9.96 9.75
C ASN A 149 16.74 10.83 10.81
N GLU A 150 17.49 11.25 11.82
CA GLU A 150 17.00 12.09 12.92
C GLU A 150 16.73 13.55 12.48
N ASP A 151 17.35 14.01 11.40
CA ASP A 151 17.17 15.37 10.88
C ASP A 151 16.06 15.47 9.82
N TYR A 152 15.45 14.34 9.45
CA TYR A 152 14.39 14.30 8.44
C TYR A 152 13.02 14.60 9.06
N ASP A 153 12.37 15.66 8.61
CA ASP A 153 11.00 15.99 8.98
C ASP A 153 10.01 15.06 8.26
N SER A 154 9.82 13.87 8.82
CA SER A 154 9.07 12.79 8.19
C SER A 154 7.56 13.04 8.15
N SER A 155 6.85 12.37 7.24
CA SER A 155 5.38 12.46 7.20
C SER A 155 4.75 12.01 8.52
N PHE A 156 5.40 11.11 9.25
CA PHE A 156 4.99 10.71 10.60
C PHE A 156 5.23 11.82 11.62
N ALA A 157 6.40 12.47 11.61
CA ALA A 157 6.72 13.58 12.51
C ALA A 157 5.71 14.72 12.36
N VAL A 158 5.43 15.13 11.11
CA VAL A 158 4.42 16.15 10.79
C VAL A 158 3.03 15.76 11.28
N ALA A 159 2.64 14.50 11.12
CA ALA A 159 1.34 14.00 11.60
C ALA A 159 1.28 13.98 13.14
N ALA A 160 2.35 13.52 13.80
CA ALA A 160 2.46 13.49 15.25
C ALA A 160 2.34 14.91 15.85
N GLU A 161 3.04 15.88 15.26
CA GLU A 161 2.98 17.28 15.69
C GLU A 161 1.55 17.84 15.57
N SER A 162 0.85 17.52 14.48
CA SER A 162 -0.55 17.95 14.28
C SER A 162 -1.52 17.39 15.32
N GLU A 163 -1.17 16.27 15.96
CA GLU A 163 -1.89 15.63 17.07
C GLU A 163 -1.32 16.02 18.45
N GLY A 164 -0.35 16.95 18.49
CA GLY A 164 0.29 17.42 19.73
C GLY A 164 1.28 16.43 20.35
N ILE A 165 1.79 15.48 19.57
CA ILE A 165 2.80 14.50 19.96
C ILE A 165 4.15 14.96 19.40
N GLU A 166 5.13 15.16 20.27
CA GLU A 166 6.50 15.45 19.83
C GLU A 166 7.15 14.18 19.27
N HIS A 167 7.58 14.24 18.01
CA HIS A 167 8.43 13.23 17.36
C HIS A 167 9.39 13.94 16.40
N ILE A 168 10.65 13.51 16.36
CA ILE A 168 11.70 14.09 15.52
C ILE A 168 12.28 12.98 14.65
N GLY A 169 12.58 13.29 13.39
CA GLY A 169 13.20 12.36 12.47
C GLY A 169 12.22 11.40 11.80
N GLY A 170 12.77 10.37 11.18
CA GLY A 170 12.03 9.22 10.65
C GLY A 170 11.41 8.33 11.73
N LYS A 171 10.66 7.33 11.27
CA LYS A 171 10.06 6.27 12.09
C LYS A 171 10.61 4.92 11.63
N VAL A 172 11.47 4.31 12.43
CA VAL A 172 12.03 2.97 12.16
C VAL A 172 10.91 1.93 12.17
N ASP A 173 10.64 1.31 11.02
CA ASP A 173 9.52 0.38 10.84
C ASP A 173 9.79 -0.65 9.73
N ASP A 174 8.97 -1.69 9.65
CA ASP A 174 8.99 -2.66 8.55
C ASP A 174 8.45 -2.01 7.26
N ILE A 175 9.30 -1.95 6.22
CA ILE A 175 8.96 -1.30 4.94
C ILE A 175 8.66 -2.36 3.88
N THR A 176 7.44 -2.30 3.33
CA THR A 176 7.06 -3.08 2.14
C THR A 176 6.58 -2.14 1.05
N VAL A 177 7.07 -2.35 -0.19
CA VAL A 177 6.68 -1.57 -1.37
C VAL A 177 6.30 -2.52 -2.50
N ILE A 178 5.16 -2.26 -3.15
CA ILE A 178 4.67 -2.96 -4.34
C ILE A 178 4.43 -1.92 -5.42
N ILE A 179 5.03 -2.13 -6.59
CA ILE A 179 4.83 -1.31 -7.79
C ILE A 179 4.04 -2.12 -8.82
N ALA A 180 2.94 -1.57 -9.30
CA ALA A 180 2.22 -2.07 -10.46
C ALA A 180 2.15 -0.98 -11.52
N VAL A 181 2.76 -1.23 -12.69
CA VAL A 181 2.64 -0.37 -13.87
C VAL A 181 1.49 -0.88 -14.70
N ILE A 182 0.51 -0.01 -14.97
CA ILE A 182 -0.69 -0.36 -15.70
C ILE A 182 -0.53 0.08 -17.16
N GLU A 183 -0.19 -0.89 -18.00
CA GLU A 183 -0.21 -0.76 -19.44
C GLU A 183 -1.57 -1.23 -19.96
N LEU A 184 -2.30 -0.36 -20.67
CA LEU A 184 -3.45 -0.82 -21.44
C LEU A 184 -2.93 -1.31 -22.77
N ASP A 185 -3.22 -2.57 -23.11
CA ASP A 185 -3.01 -3.08 -24.46
C ASP A 185 -3.68 -2.12 -25.45
N GLN A 186 -2.90 -1.55 -26.36
CA GLN A 186 -3.45 -0.85 -27.51
C GLN A 186 -4.09 -1.92 -28.41
N CYS A 187 -5.42 -2.07 -28.32
CA CYS A 187 -6.20 -2.82 -29.30
C CYS A 187 -6.08 -2.23 -30.71
#